data_AF-S4VFF6-F1
#
_entry.id   AF-S4VFF6-F1
#
_cell.length_a   1.000
_cell.length_b   1.000
_cell.length_c   1.000
_cell.angle_alpha   90.00
_cell.angle_beta   90.00
_cell.angle_gamma   90.00
#
_symmetry.space_group_name_H-M   'P 1'
#
loop_
_entity.id
_entity.type
_entity.pdbx_description
1 polymer ?
#
loop_
_entity_poly.entity_id
_entity_poly.type
_entity_poly.pdbx_seq_one_letter_code
_entity_poly.pdbx_strand_id
1 'polypeptide(L)'
;MQLVVMAAVLAVAGAGRRCSSNCNLTDAIIEVESCIGNVEVRTTICQGQCYHEDLVYISNGYWPEQETCNGEWSYEVQHIPGCPEGITYPVARSCTCAVCNKDHMFCGRYLGDVHRCPSY
;
A
#
# COMPACT_ATOMS: atom_id res chain seq x y z
N MET A 1 39.47 -20.03 -42.61
CA MET A 1 38.32 -19.12 -42.46
C MET A 1 37.67 -19.43 -41.12
N GLN A 2 37.77 -18.53 -40.14
CA GLN A 2 37.34 -18.77 -38.77
C GLN A 2 35.97 -18.11 -38.59
N LEU A 3 34.93 -18.92 -38.39
CA LEU A 3 33.55 -18.45 -38.23
C LEU A 3 33.39 -17.90 -36.81
N VAL A 4 33.28 -16.58 -36.70
CA VAL A 4 33.00 -15.91 -35.42
C VAL A 4 31.48 -15.92 -35.23
N VAL A 5 30.98 -16.79 -34.37
CA VAL A 5 29.56 -16.86 -34.02
C VAL A 5 29.27 -15.81 -32.95
N MET A 6 28.67 -14.69 -33.36
CA MET A 6 28.18 -13.68 -32.42
C MET A 6 26.84 -14.15 -31.84
N ALA A 7 26.87 -14.69 -30.62
CA ALA A 7 25.65 -14.97 -29.87
C ALA A 7 25.05 -13.64 -29.38
N ALA A 8 23.92 -13.24 -29.95
CA ALA A 8 23.15 -12.11 -29.45
C ALA A 8 22.40 -12.54 -28.18
N VAL A 9 22.87 -12.06 -27.02
CA VAL A 9 22.15 -12.23 -25.75
C VAL A 9 20.98 -11.26 -25.76
N LEU A 10 19.77 -11.78 -25.95
CA LEU A 10 18.54 -11.01 -25.76
C LEU A 10 18.39 -10.75 -24.27
N ALA A 11 18.70 -9.53 -23.83
CA ALA A 11 18.39 -9.07 -22.49
C ALA A 11 16.86 -9.02 -22.36
N VAL A 12 16.30 -10.00 -21.65
CA VAL A 12 14.93 -9.92 -21.14
C VAL A 12 14.94 -8.80 -20.10
N ALA A 13 14.60 -7.59 -20.52
CA ALA A 13 14.23 -6.54 -19.59
C ALA A 13 12.97 -7.04 -18.87
N GLY A 14 13.15 -7.58 -17.66
CA GLY A 14 12.03 -7.97 -16.83
C GLY A 14 11.10 -6.77 -16.71
N ALA A 15 9.81 -6.98 -16.99
CA ALA A 15 8.78 -6.00 -16.67
C ALA A 15 8.73 -5.90 -15.13
N GLY A 16 9.62 -5.08 -14.57
CA GLY A 16 9.58 -4.73 -13.16
C GLY A 16 8.19 -4.18 -12.84
N ARG A 17 7.62 -4.60 -11.72
CA ARG A 17 6.37 -4.01 -11.21
C ARG A 17 6.54 -2.49 -11.23
N ARG A 18 5.68 -1.80 -11.97
CA ARG A 18 5.78 -0.36 -12.19
C ARG A 18 5.56 0.32 -10.83
N CYS A 19 6.65 0.76 -10.20
CA CYS A 19 6.57 1.54 -8.98
C CYS A 19 5.93 2.88 -9.31
N SER A 20 4.66 3.04 -8.95
CA SER A 20 4.01 4.34 -8.93
C SER A 20 4.51 5.08 -7.70
N SER A 21 5.11 6.26 -7.90
CA SER A 21 5.59 7.14 -6.83
C SER A 21 4.46 7.83 -6.07
N ASN A 22 3.20 7.62 -6.46
CA ASN A 22 2.08 8.39 -5.94
C ASN A 22 1.20 7.51 -5.05
N CYS A 23 0.63 8.11 -4.00
CA CYS A 23 -0.43 7.50 -3.21
C CYS A 23 -1.66 7.22 -4.08
N ASN A 24 -2.07 5.95 -4.18
CA ASN A 24 -3.14 5.53 -5.06
C ASN A 24 -4.06 4.50 -4.38
N LEU A 25 -5.29 4.44 -4.90
CA LEU A 25 -6.23 3.37 -4.59
C LEU A 25 -5.74 2.06 -5.23
N THR A 26 -5.61 1.01 -4.42
CA THR A 26 -5.02 -0.27 -4.83
C THR A 26 -5.92 -1.42 -4.40
N ASP A 27 -6.21 -2.34 -5.31
CA ASP A 27 -6.94 -3.57 -4.99
C ASP A 27 -6.07 -4.48 -4.11
N ALA A 28 -6.65 -5.00 -3.03
CA ALA A 28 -5.97 -5.88 -2.09
C ALA A 28 -6.90 -7.00 -1.61
N ILE A 29 -6.29 -8.05 -1.07
CA ILE A 29 -6.97 -9.11 -0.34
C ILE A 29 -6.55 -8.99 1.12
N ILE A 30 -7.52 -8.92 2.02
CA ILE A 30 -7.28 -8.89 3.47
C ILE A 30 -7.93 -10.10 4.12
N GLU A 31 -7.32 -10.57 5.22
CA GLU A 31 -7.96 -11.58 6.07
C GLU A 31 -8.82 -10.88 7.12
N VAL A 32 -10.07 -11.34 7.25
CA VAL A 32 -11.04 -10.84 8.23
C VAL A 32 -11.59 -12.02 9.01
N GLU A 33 -11.75 -11.86 10.32
CA GLU A 33 -12.35 -12.88 11.17
C GLU A 33 -13.87 -12.99 10.90
N SER A 34 -14.36 -14.23 10.76
CA SER A 34 -15.77 -14.55 10.60
C SER A 34 -16.19 -15.64 11.60
N CYS A 35 -17.49 -15.95 11.65
CA CYS A 35 -18.02 -16.98 12.54
C CYS A 35 -17.47 -18.41 12.24
N ILE A 36 -16.89 -18.62 11.06
CA ILE A 36 -16.31 -19.90 10.63
C ILE A 36 -14.77 -19.88 10.58
N GLY A 37 -14.14 -18.81 11.08
CA GLY A 37 -12.70 -18.58 11.03
C GLY A 37 -12.30 -17.43 10.09
N ASN A 38 -11.02 -17.33 9.75
CA ASN A 38 -10.50 -16.27 8.89
C ASN A 38 -10.94 -16.49 7.44
N VAL A 39 -11.44 -15.43 6.80
CA VAL A 39 -11.82 -15.42 5.39
C VAL A 39 -11.11 -14.30 4.65
N GLU A 40 -10.79 -14.55 3.39
CA GLU A 40 -10.20 -13.56 2.50
C GLU A 40 -11.29 -12.68 1.88
N VAL A 41 -11.12 -11.35 2.00
CA VAL A 41 -12.01 -10.36 1.42
C VAL A 41 -11.24 -9.50 0.42
N ARG A 42 -11.80 -9.32 -0.78
CA ARG A 42 -11.30 -8.35 -1.76
C ARG A 42 -11.78 -6.96 -1.37
N THR A 43 -10.85 -6.02 -1.25
CA THR A 43 -11.13 -4.63 -0.91
C THR A 43 -10.16 -3.71 -1.65
N THR A 44 -10.31 -2.41 -1.43
CA THR A 44 -9.36 -1.37 -1.86
C THR A 44 -8.64 -0.77 -0.65
N ILE A 45 -7.35 -0.52 -0.79
CA ILE A 45 -6.50 0.14 0.22
C ILE A 45 -5.78 1.35 -0.40
N CYS A 46 -5.23 2.21 0.45
CA CYS A 46 -4.30 3.25 0.02
C CYS A 46 -2.86 2.73 0.07
N GLN A 47 -2.17 2.79 -1.07
CA GLN A 47 -0.79 2.36 -1.19
C GLN A 47 -0.03 3.28 -2.15
N GLY A 48 1.20 3.63 -1.79
CA GLY A 48 2.07 4.45 -2.61
C GLY A 48 3.08 5.22 -1.78
N GLN A 49 3.71 6.22 -2.39
CA GLN A 49 4.66 7.11 -1.73
C GLN A 49 4.09 8.52 -1.61
N CYS A 50 4.55 9.23 -0.58
CA CYS A 50 4.27 10.62 -0.33
C CYS A 50 5.59 11.36 -0.17
N TYR A 51 5.65 12.58 -0.69
CA TYR A 51 6.84 13.41 -0.62
C TYR A 51 7.14 13.80 0.83
N HIS A 52 8.39 13.63 1.24
CA HIS A 52 8.89 14.06 2.53
C HIS A 52 10.26 14.70 2.35
N GLU A 53 10.50 15.77 3.10
CA GLU A 53 11.79 16.44 3.16
C GLU A 53 12.12 16.72 4.62
N ASP A 54 13.30 16.27 5.05
CA ASP A 54 13.81 16.62 6.36
C ASP A 54 14.25 18.08 6.38
N LEU A 55 13.91 18.80 7.44
CA LEU A 55 14.29 20.20 7.57
C LEU A 55 15.81 20.35 7.69
N VAL A 56 16.37 21.27 6.91
CA VAL A 56 17.78 21.65 6.99
C VAL A 56 18.10 22.36 8.32
N TYR A 57 17.15 23.13 8.85
CA TYR A 57 17.29 23.85 10.11
C TYR A 57 16.27 23.36 11.14
N ILE A 58 16.77 22.77 12.23
CA ILE A 58 15.96 22.28 13.34
C ILE A 58 15.80 23.41 14.36
N SER A 59 14.62 24.02 14.39
CA SER A 59 14.26 25.03 15.40
C SER A 59 13.40 24.39 16.50
N ASN A 60 13.52 24.87 17.73
CA ASN A 60 12.88 24.26 18.90
C ASN A 60 11.33 24.41 18.94
N GLY A 61 10.70 24.91 17.88
CA GLY A 61 9.26 25.19 17.82
C GLY A 61 8.59 24.89 16.48
N TYR A 62 9.29 24.30 15.51
CA TYR A 62 8.72 23.94 14.22
C TYR A 62 9.07 22.48 13.87
N TRP A 63 8.09 21.61 14.02
CA TRP A 63 8.14 20.20 13.63
C TRP A 63 7.02 19.96 12.61
N PRO A 64 7.31 20.04 11.30
CA PRO A 64 6.30 19.82 10.28
C PRO A 64 5.76 18.40 10.40
N GLU A 65 4.45 18.26 10.37
CA GLU A 65 3.81 16.95 10.36
C GLU A 65 4.12 16.25 9.04
N GLN A 66 4.49 14.98 9.13
CA GLN A 66 4.78 14.15 7.97
C GLN A 66 3.47 13.59 7.38
N GLU A 67 3.34 13.66 6.05
CA GLU A 67 2.16 13.17 5.33
C GLU A 67 2.30 11.71 4.94
N THR A 68 1.39 10.87 5.37
CA THR A 68 1.36 9.45 4.99
C THR A 68 0.39 9.21 3.85
N CYS A 69 0.58 8.14 3.08
CA CYS A 69 -0.43 7.71 2.11
C CYS A 69 -1.64 7.13 2.84
N ASN A 70 -2.72 7.87 2.89
CA ASN A 70 -3.98 7.51 3.54
C ASN A 70 -5.16 8.11 2.75
N GLY A 71 -6.35 8.25 3.34
CA GLY A 71 -7.48 8.86 2.65
C GLY A 71 -8.81 8.57 3.32
N GLU A 72 -9.89 8.68 2.54
CA GLU A 72 -11.26 8.45 2.99
C GLU A 72 -11.61 6.96 2.95
N TRP A 73 -12.20 6.47 4.03
CA TRP A 73 -12.59 5.07 4.18
C TRP A 73 -14.09 4.96 4.47
N SER A 74 -14.65 3.83 4.08
CA SER A 74 -15.98 3.40 4.52
C SER A 74 -15.92 1.94 4.92
N TYR A 75 -16.94 1.48 5.63
CA TYR A 75 -17.09 0.07 5.94
C TYR A 75 -18.17 -0.56 5.08
N GLU A 76 -17.89 -1.75 4.56
CA GLU A 76 -18.84 -2.57 3.84
C GLU A 76 -19.12 -3.86 4.62
N VAL A 77 -20.28 -4.47 4.34
CA VAL A 77 -20.72 -5.71 4.97
C VAL A 77 -20.79 -6.82 3.93
N GLN A 78 -20.10 -7.93 4.19
CA GLN A 78 -20.20 -9.14 3.38
C GLN A 78 -20.86 -10.26 4.17
N HIS A 79 -21.86 -10.91 3.58
CA HIS A 79 -22.53 -12.06 4.20
C HIS A 79 -21.82 -13.35 3.79
N ILE A 80 -21.34 -14.09 4.79
CA ILE A 80 -20.68 -15.38 4.58
C ILE A 80 -21.74 -16.49 4.73
N PRO A 81 -21.87 -17.41 3.76
CA PRO A 81 -22.79 -18.54 3.87
C PRO A 81 -22.55 -19.32 5.16
N GLY A 82 -23.60 -19.47 5.96
CA GLY A 82 -23.54 -20.16 7.26
C GLY A 82 -23.26 -19.27 8.47
N CYS A 83 -22.89 -17.98 8.27
CA CYS A 83 -22.80 -17.03 9.37
C CYS A 83 -24.14 -16.32 9.62
N PRO A 84 -24.54 -16.13 10.89
CA PRO A 84 -25.77 -15.42 11.24
C PRO A 84 -25.64 -13.91 11.02
N GLU A 85 -24.43 -13.37 11.16
CA GLU A 85 -24.11 -11.95 10.97
C GLU A 85 -23.11 -11.77 9.83
N GLY A 86 -23.22 -10.65 9.13
CA GLY A 86 -22.24 -10.26 8.10
C GLY A 86 -20.94 -9.76 8.72
N ILE A 87 -19.82 -10.01 8.04
CA ILE A 87 -18.54 -9.43 8.43
C ILE A 87 -18.44 -7.99 7.92
N THR A 88 -17.87 -7.11 8.73
CA THR A 88 -17.66 -5.70 8.37
C THR A 88 -16.18 -5.48 8.08
N TYR A 89 -15.84 -4.89 6.94
CA TYR A 89 -14.46 -4.67 6.51
C TYR A 89 -14.25 -3.27 5.91
N PRO A 90 -13.05 -2.68 6.04
CA PRO A 90 -12.76 -1.35 5.54
C PRO A 90 -12.53 -1.36 4.01
N VAL A 91 -12.96 -0.29 3.37
CA VAL A 91 -12.82 -0.03 1.93
C VAL A 91 -12.36 1.41 1.72
N ALA A 92 -11.17 1.58 1.16
CA ALA A 92 -10.69 2.91 0.76
C ALA A 92 -11.53 3.43 -0.41
N ARG A 93 -11.98 4.69 -0.34
CA ARG A 93 -12.76 5.35 -1.39
C ARG A 93 -11.94 6.35 -2.18
N SER A 94 -10.96 6.96 -1.53
CA SER A 94 -9.99 7.85 -2.15
C SER A 94 -8.68 7.80 -1.36
N CYS A 95 -7.59 8.15 -2.02
CA CYS A 95 -6.26 8.15 -1.41
C CYS A 95 -5.56 9.48 -1.70
N THR A 96 -4.89 10.01 -0.67
CA THR A 96 -4.16 11.26 -0.69
C THR A 96 -2.96 11.16 0.24
N CYS A 97 -1.97 12.04 0.04
CA CYS A 97 -0.99 12.31 1.08
C CYS A 97 -1.63 13.27 2.07
N ALA A 98 -1.73 12.85 3.33
CA ALA A 98 -2.21 13.67 4.42
C ALA A 98 -1.63 13.19 5.75
N VAL A 99 -1.68 14.06 6.75
CA VAL A 99 -1.26 13.72 8.12
C VAL A 99 -2.05 12.52 8.62
N CYS A 100 -1.36 11.58 9.26
CA CYS A 100 -2.00 10.39 9.83
C CYS A 100 -2.97 10.77 10.96
N ASN A 101 -4.24 10.41 10.82
CA ASN A 101 -5.25 10.70 11.83
C ASN A 101 -5.19 9.68 12.98
N LYS A 102 -4.68 10.11 14.14
CA LYS A 102 -4.48 9.24 15.32
C LYS A 102 -5.77 8.80 16.00
N ASP A 103 -6.92 9.42 15.71
CA ASP A 103 -8.19 9.08 16.35
C ASP A 103 -8.74 7.73 15.85
N HIS A 104 -8.45 7.39 14.59
CA HIS A 104 -8.97 6.18 13.95
C HIS A 104 -7.94 5.41 13.09
N MET A 105 -6.68 5.84 13.08
CA MET A 105 -5.58 5.13 12.40
C MET A 105 -4.42 4.84 13.33
N PHE A 106 -3.76 3.70 13.12
CA PHE A 106 -2.48 3.41 13.75
C PHE A 106 -1.35 4.12 12.99
N CYS A 107 -0.83 5.20 13.58
CA CYS A 107 0.27 5.98 13.01
C CYS A 107 1.62 5.42 13.44
N GLY A 108 2.18 4.53 12.63
CA GLY A 108 3.46 3.92 12.89
C GLY A 108 4.06 3.28 11.65
N ARG A 109 5.26 2.72 11.80
CA ARG A 109 5.90 1.97 10.71
C ARG A 109 5.11 0.68 10.48
N TYR A 110 4.67 0.44 9.25
CA TYR A 110 4.12 -0.85 8.86
C TYR A 110 5.23 -1.90 8.84
N LEU A 111 5.07 -2.98 9.61
CA LEU A 111 6.06 -4.05 9.78
C LEU A 111 5.80 -5.27 8.88
N GLY A 112 4.71 -5.27 8.11
CA GLY A 112 4.41 -6.33 7.15
C GLY A 112 5.29 -6.25 5.89
N ASP A 113 5.04 -7.15 4.93
CA ASP A 113 5.75 -7.12 3.65
C ASP A 113 5.33 -5.90 2.83
N VAL A 114 6.12 -4.83 2.91
CA VAL A 114 6.01 -3.70 1.99
C VAL A 114 6.73 -4.13 0.72
N HIS A 115 5.99 -4.24 -0.39
CA HIS A 115 6.59 -4.40 -1.71
C HIS A 115 7.60 -3.27 -1.95
N ARG A 116 8.89 -3.58 -1.73
CA ARG A 116 9.98 -2.62 -1.87
C ARG A 116 10.19 -2.33 -3.35
N CYS A 117 10.11 -1.06 -3.70
CA CYS A 117 10.63 -0.59 -4.97
C CYS A 117 12.16 -0.61 -4.91
N PRO A 118 12.86 -1.05 -5.97
CA PRO A 118 14.30 -0.85 -6.08
C PRO A 118 14.58 0.67 -6.03
N SER A 119 15.30 1.12 -5.02
CA SER A 119 15.92 2.45 -5.02
C SER A 119 17.06 2.42 -6.04
N TYR A 120 16.95 3.24 -7.09
CA TYR A 120 18.08 3.52 -7.99
C TYR A 120 19.13 4.36 -7.28
#